data_AF-A0A6Q2YQT9-F1
#
_entry.id   AF-A0A6Q2YQT9-F1
#
_cell.length_a   1.000
_cell.length_b   1.000
_cell.length_c   1.000
_cell.angle_alpha   90.00
_cell.angle_beta   90.00
_cell.angle_gamma   90.00
#
_symmetry.space_group_name_H-M   'P 1'
#
loop_
_entity.id
_entity.type
_entity.pdbx_description
1 polymer ?
#
loop_
_entity_poly.entity_id
_entity_poly.type
_entity_poly.pdbx_seq_one_letter_code
_entity_poly.pdbx_strand_id
1 'polypeptide(L)'
;MRYAGLYFCICVDVTDNNLAYLEGIHNFVEVLNEYFHNVCELDLVFNFYKVYTVVDEMFLAGEIRETSQTKVLKQLLMLQSLE
;
A
#
# COMPACT_ATOMS: atom_id res chain seq x y z
N MET A 1 10.96 0.10 6.55
CA MET A 1 10.18 0.06 7.81
C MET A 1 9.84 -1.39 8.14
N ARG A 2 9.90 -1.81 9.41
CA ARG A 2 9.63 -3.21 9.81
C ARG A 2 8.26 -3.32 10.46
N TYR A 3 7.44 -4.26 9.98
CA TYR A 3 6.17 -4.67 10.59
C TYR A 3 6.18 -6.17 10.80
N ALA A 4 6.14 -6.61 12.06
CA ALA A 4 6.29 -8.02 12.44
C ALA A 4 7.55 -8.68 11.81
N GLY A 5 7.36 -9.67 10.93
CA GLY A 5 8.41 -10.37 10.19
C GLY A 5 8.80 -9.72 8.85
N LEU A 6 8.06 -8.70 8.40
CA LEU A 6 8.19 -8.12 7.07
C LEU A 6 8.97 -6.80 7.07
N TYR A 7 9.77 -6.61 6.02
CA TYR A 7 10.48 -5.38 5.72
C TYR A 7 9.89 -4.72 4.47
N PHE A 8 9.38 -3.51 4.63
CA PHE A 8 8.91 -2.67 3.53
C PHE A 8 10.00 -1.67 3.16
N CYS A 9 10.35 -1.61 1.88
CA CYS A 9 11.45 -0.81 1.35
C CYS A 9 10.95 0.01 0.16
N ILE A 10 11.28 1.30 0.14
CA ILE A 10 11.16 2.16 -1.04
C ILE A 10 12.55 2.72 -1.33
N CYS A 11 12.97 2.63 -2.59
CA CYS A 11 14.19 3.25 -3.08
C CYS A 11 13.81 4.56 -3.77
N VAL A 12 14.43 5.66 -3.34
CA VAL A 12 14.13 7.02 -3.78
C VAL A 12 15.41 7.76 -4.15
N ASP A 13 15.27 8.89 -4.85
CA ASP A 13 16.43 9.72 -5.19
C ASP A 13 16.98 10.42 -3.95
N VAL A 14 18.26 10.82 -4.01
CA VAL A 14 18.93 11.48 -2.87
C VAL A 14 18.34 12.84 -2.51
N THR A 15 17.60 13.45 -3.44
CA THR A 15 16.92 14.74 -3.26
C THR A 15 15.51 14.60 -2.68
N ASP A 16 14.99 13.37 -2.61
CA ASP A 16 13.62 13.12 -2.18
C ASP A 16 13.44 13.28 -0.66
N ASN A 17 12.20 13.57 -0.28
CA ASN A 17 11.85 13.74 1.12
C ASN A 17 11.73 12.38 1.82
N ASN A 18 12.79 11.98 2.53
CA ASN A 18 12.83 10.74 3.30
C ASN A 18 11.63 10.53 4.24
N LEU A 19 11.13 11.59 4.89
CA LEU A 19 10.01 11.46 5.82
C LEU A 19 8.69 11.22 5.07
N ALA A 20 8.52 11.85 3.90
CA ALA A 20 7.33 11.63 3.07
C ALA A 20 7.21 10.17 2.63
N TYR A 21 8.32 9.54 2.22
CA TYR A 21 8.32 8.13 1.83
C TYR A 21 8.25 7.17 3.02
N LEU A 22 8.81 7.54 4.18
CA LEU A 22 8.65 6.76 5.40
C LEU A 22 7.17 6.72 5.83
N GLU A 23 6.49 7.86 5.81
CA GLU A 23 5.04 7.95 6.05
C GLU A 23 4.23 7.31 4.92
N GLY A 24 4.71 7.36 3.68
CA GLY A 24 4.12 6.64 2.55
C GLY A 24 4.07 5.12 2.79
N ILE A 25 5.15 4.54 3.34
CA ILE A 25 5.16 3.13 3.76
C ILE A 25 4.14 2.89 4.88
N HIS A 26 4.07 3.79 5.87
CA HIS A 26 3.11 3.66 6.98
C HIS A 26 1.66 3.65 6.47
N ASN A 27 1.31 4.64 5.66
CA ASN A 27 0.00 4.79 5.05
C ASN A 27 -0.39 3.57 4.19
N PHE A 28 0.57 3.03 3.42
CA PHE A 28 0.36 1.81 2.64
C PHE A 28 0.03 0.60 3.51
N VAL A 29 0.76 0.41 4.61
CA VAL A 29 0.51 -0.71 5.53
C VAL A 29 -0.83 -0.55 6.26
N GLU A 30 -1.24 0.68 6.61
CA GLU A 30 -2.57 0.92 7.19
C GLU A 30 -3.70 0.59 6.21
N VAL A 31 -3.57 0.99 4.94
CA VAL A 31 -4.54 0.61 3.89
C VAL A 31 -4.62 -0.90 3.73
N LEU A 32 -3.47 -1.61 3.70
CA LEU A 32 -3.46 -3.07 3.66
C LEU A 32 -4.16 -3.68 4.87
N ASN A 33 -3.91 -3.15 6.07
CA ASN A 33 -4.51 -3.65 7.30
C ASN A 33 -6.03 -3.49 7.30
N GLU A 34 -6.55 -2.37 6.82
CA GLU A 34 -7.99 -2.12 6.71
C GLU A 34 -8.62 -2.95 5.59
N TYR A 35 -7.95 -3.08 4.44
CA TYR A 35 -8.44 -3.83 3.29
C TYR A 35 -8.52 -5.35 3.55
N PHE A 36 -7.55 -5.92 4.25
CA PHE A 36 -7.51 -7.36 4.58
C PHE A 36 -8.09 -7.71 5.95
N HIS A 37 -8.55 -6.72 6.72
CA HIS A 37 -9.07 -6.88 8.09
C HIS A 37 -8.09 -7.63 9.02
N ASN A 38 -7.05 -6.94 9.48
CA ASN A 38 -5.90 -7.47 10.24
C ASN A 38 -4.96 -8.30 9.36
N VAL A 39 -4.27 -7.60 8.46
CA VAL A 39 -3.37 -8.20 7.47
C VAL A 39 -2.27 -9.05 8.12
N CYS A 40 -2.04 -10.23 7.58
CA CYS A 40 -0.89 -11.07 7.89
C CYS A 40 -0.06 -11.40 6.63
N GLU A 41 1.13 -11.98 6.82
CA GLU A 41 2.03 -12.32 5.71
C GLU A 41 1.37 -13.27 4.70
N LEU A 42 0.56 -14.23 5.16
CA LEU A 42 -0.13 -15.17 4.28
C LEU A 42 -1.15 -14.47 3.37
N ASP A 43 -1.82 -13.41 3.83
CA ASP A 43 -2.78 -12.67 3.02
C ASP A 43 -2.09 -12.03 1.81
N LEU A 44 -0.87 -11.51 2.01
CA LEU A 44 -0.05 -10.93 0.95
C LEU A 44 0.40 -12.01 -0.06
N VAL A 45 0.73 -13.22 0.41
CA VAL A 45 1.13 -14.33 -0.46
C VAL A 45 -0.04 -14.86 -1.27
N PHE A 46 -1.20 -15.10 -0.64
CA PHE A 46 -2.37 -15.67 -1.32
C PHE A 46 -3.09 -14.67 -2.23
N ASN A 47 -3.10 -13.38 -1.85
CA ASN A 47 -3.78 -12.31 -2.59
C ASN A 47 -2.77 -11.37 -3.28
N PHE A 48 -1.62 -11.89 -3.73
CA PHE A 48 -0.56 -11.07 -4.33
C PHE A 48 -1.06 -10.14 -5.44
N TYR A 49 -1.98 -10.62 -6.28
CA TYR A 49 -2.58 -9.84 -7.37
C TYR A 49 -3.38 -8.63 -6.85
N LYS A 50 -4.07 -8.75 -5.72
CA LYS A 50 -4.76 -7.64 -5.07
C LYS A 50 -3.79 -6.63 -4.48
N VAL A 51 -2.68 -7.11 -3.91
CA VAL A 51 -1.63 -6.23 -3.35
C VAL A 51 -1.06 -5.33 -4.45
N TYR A 52 -0.83 -5.84 -5.66
CA TYR A 52 -0.43 -5.01 -6.81
C TYR A 52 -1.45 -3.91 -7.12
N THR A 53 -2.74 -4.22 -7.09
CA THR A 53 -3.80 -3.21 -7.27
C THR A 53 -3.76 -2.12 -6.18
N VAL A 54 -3.50 -2.50 -4.91
CA VAL A 54 -3.34 -1.51 -3.82
C VAL A 54 -2.13 -0.62 -4.07
N VAL A 55 -1.00 -1.21 -4.50
CA VAL A 55 0.21 -0.47 -4.84
C VAL A 55 -0.07 0.54 -5.95
N ASP A 56 -0.69 0.12 -7.06
CA ASP A 56 -0.95 1.00 -8.22
C ASP A 56 -1.91 2.17 -7.89
N GLU A 57 -2.82 2.00 -6.93
CA GLU A 57 -3.69 3.09 -6.47
C GLU A 57 -2.93 4.11 -5.60
N MET A 58 -1.95 3.67 -4.81
CA MET A 58 -1.21 4.55 -3.90
C MET A 58 0.06 5.14 -4.52
N PHE A 59 0.72 4.40 -5.40
CA PHE A 59 1.98 4.76 -6.06
C PHE A 59 1.88 4.47 -7.55
N LEU A 60 2.32 5.41 -8.39
CA LEU A 60 2.31 5.22 -9.84
C LEU A 60 3.47 5.96 -10.47
N ALA A 61 4.11 5.33 -11.45
CA ALA A 61 5.24 5.91 -12.19
C ALA A 61 6.39 6.42 -11.28
N GLY A 62 6.61 5.76 -10.13
CA GLY A 62 7.65 6.13 -9.16
C GLY A 62 7.24 7.23 -8.18
N GLU A 63 6.03 7.78 -8.31
CA GLU A 63 5.54 8.89 -7.50
C GLU A 63 4.37 8.48 -6.60
N ILE A 64 4.12 9.25 -5.55
CA ILE A 64 2.93 9.10 -4.70
C ILE A 64 1.70 9.58 -5.47
N ARG A 65 0.70 8.71 -5.63
CA ARG A 65 -0.52 8.97 -6.42
C ARG A 65 -1.70 9.41 -5.54
N GLU A 66 -2.10 8.60 -4.57
CA GLU A 66 -3.22 8.89 -3.67
C GLU A 66 -2.83 8.57 -2.23
N THR A 67 -3.07 9.52 -1.35
CA THR A 67 -2.71 9.43 0.07
C THR A 67 -3.93 9.25 0.97
N SER A 68 -5.13 9.54 0.48
CA SER A 68 -6.37 9.37 1.23
C SER A 68 -6.76 7.90 1.31
N GLN A 69 -6.55 7.27 2.47
CA GLN A 69 -6.94 5.89 2.74
C GLN A 69 -8.41 5.63 2.39
N THR A 70 -9.31 6.56 2.74
CA THR A 70 -10.75 6.45 2.47
C THR A 70 -11.05 6.35 0.97
N LYS A 71 -10.34 7.11 0.13
CA LYS A 71 -10.53 7.05 -1.33
C LYS A 71 -9.97 5.75 -1.90
N VAL A 72 -8.78 5.34 -1.45
CA VAL A 72 -8.13 4.10 -1.89
C VAL A 72 -9.04 2.90 -1.56
N LEU A 73 -9.49 2.79 -0.31
CA LEU A 73 -10.40 1.71 0.12
C LEU A 73 -11.72 1.71 -0.68
N LYS A 74 -12.31 2.89 -0.90
CA LYS A 74 -13.53 3.01 -1.72
C LYS A 74 -13.30 2.50 -3.14
N GLN A 75 -12.17 2.86 -3.75
CA GLN A 75 -11.82 2.43 -5.10
C GLN A 75 -11.57 0.92 -5.16
N LEU A 76 -10.84 0.36 -4.18
CA LEU A 76 -10.58 -1.08 -4.10
C LEU A 76 -11.87 -1.89 -3.93
N LEU A 77 -12.79 -1.44 -3.08
CA LEU A 77 -14.09 -2.09 -2.89
C LEU A 77 -14.95 -2.03 -4.16
N MET A 78 -14.90 -0.90 -4.88
CA MET A 78 -15.58 -0.78 -6.17
C MET A 78 -15.00 -1.75 -7.20
N LEU A 79 -13.68 -1.84 -7.32
CA LEU A 79 -13.02 -2.76 -8.25
C LEU A 79 -13.35 -4.22 -7.94
N GLN A 80 -13.36 -4.59 -6.66
CA GLN A 80 -13.71 -5.95 -6.22
C GLN A 80 -15.17 -6.32 -6.54
N SER A 81 -16.08 -5.35 -6.66
CA SER A 81 -17.48 -5.62 -7.03
C SER A 81 -17.68 -5.91 -8.53
N LEU A 82 -16.68 -5.63 -9.35
CA LEU A 82 -16.69 -5.88 -10.80
C LEU A 82 -16.11 -7.25 -11.16
N GLU A 83 -15.48 -7.93 -10.20
CA GLU A 83 -15.04 -9.33 -10.27
C GLU A 83 -16.18 -10.29 -9.91
#